data_AF-A0A2V8YR40-F1
#
_entry.id   AF-A0A2V8YR40-F1
#
_cell.length_a   1.000
_cell.length_b   1.000
_cell.length_c   1.000
_cell.angle_alpha   90.00
_cell.angle_beta   90.00
_cell.angle_gamma   90.00
#
_symmetry.space_group_name_H-M   'P 1'
#
loop_
_entity.id
_entity.type
_entity.pdbx_description
1 polymer ?
#
loop_
_entity_poly.entity_id
_entity_poly.type
_entity_poly.pdbx_seq_one_letter_code
_entity_poly.pdbx_strand_id
1 'polypeptide(L)'
;MSDKPKASTETLTPAETSAPHRQPSAKELDWERNILQPTLAKSPERTHHFTATSGHPIRRLYTQADLPNWDPDRDLGMPGVPPYTRGIHPTMYRTRLWTMRQFAGFGTAEDTNARFRYLLSQGQTGLSAA
;
A
#
# COMPACT_ATOMS: atom_id res chain seq x y z
N MET A 1 -27.04 32.21 26.46
CA MET A 1 -26.02 32.52 25.44
C MET A 1 -24.82 31.66 25.78
N SER A 2 -24.73 30.47 25.17
CA SER A 2 -23.70 29.48 25.47
C SER A 2 -22.63 29.58 24.40
N ASP A 3 -21.46 30.09 24.77
CA ASP A 3 -20.26 30.15 23.93
C ASP A 3 -19.86 28.73 23.53
N LYS A 4 -19.91 28.44 22.22
CA LYS A 4 -19.27 27.26 21.66
C LYS A 4 -17.77 27.53 21.56
N PRO A 5 -16.89 26.59 21.95
CA PRO A 5 -15.45 26.79 21.82
C PRO A 5 -15.08 26.89 20.34
N LYS A 6 -14.34 27.94 19.98
CA LYS A 6 -13.69 28.10 18.67
C LYS A 6 -12.80 26.88 18.45
N ALA A 7 -13.16 26.04 17.48
CA ALA A 7 -12.25 25.04 16.95
C ALA A 7 -11.04 25.78 16.39
N SER A 8 -9.90 25.61 17.02
CA SER A 8 -8.60 26.03 16.53
C SER A 8 -8.41 25.33 15.19
N THR A 9 -8.58 26.06 14.09
CA THR A 9 -8.17 25.59 12.76
C THR A 9 -6.65 25.61 12.75
N GLU A 10 -6.04 24.61 13.39
CA GLU A 10 -4.66 24.25 13.12
C GLU A 10 -4.60 23.91 11.63
N THR A 11 -4.11 24.87 10.86
CA THR A 11 -3.83 24.71 9.44
C THR A 11 -2.57 23.88 9.36
N LEU A 12 -2.67 22.58 9.64
CA LEU A 12 -1.59 21.64 9.42
C LEU A 12 -1.54 21.36 7.92
N THR A 13 -0.48 21.87 7.30
CA THR A 13 -0.12 21.71 5.90
C THR A 13 -0.27 20.25 5.45
N PRO A 14 -0.97 19.96 4.33
CA PRO A 14 -1.09 18.58 3.86
C PRO A 14 0.29 18.01 3.49
N ALA A 15 0.68 16.93 4.15
CA ALA A 15 1.77 16.03 3.77
C ALA A 15 3.20 16.62 3.71
N GLU A 16 3.58 17.51 4.63
CA GLU A 16 4.98 17.98 4.75
C GLU A 16 5.96 16.93 5.29
N THR A 17 5.50 15.75 5.73
CA THR A 17 6.39 14.71 6.24
C THR A 17 6.56 13.57 5.23
N SER A 18 7.56 13.68 4.35
CA SER A 18 8.55 12.59 4.06
C SER A 18 9.35 12.72 2.74
N ALA A 19 9.31 13.85 2.03
CA ALA A 19 10.31 14.11 0.99
C ALA A 19 10.80 15.57 1.04
N PRO A 20 11.75 15.91 1.92
CA PRO A 20 12.26 17.28 2.08
C PRO A 20 12.91 17.92 0.83
N HIS A 21 12.89 17.27 -0.33
CA HIS A 21 13.52 17.73 -1.58
C HIS A 21 12.73 17.39 -2.85
N ARG A 22 11.40 17.31 -2.78
CA ARG A 22 10.56 17.05 -3.96
C ARG A 22 10.74 18.17 -5.01
N GLN A 23 11.02 17.79 -6.26
CA GLN A 23 11.12 18.73 -7.39
C GLN A 23 10.10 18.35 -8.48
N PRO A 24 8.88 18.92 -8.45
CA PRO A 24 7.84 18.65 -9.44
C PRO A 24 8.28 19.07 -10.85
N SER A 25 7.84 18.32 -11.86
CA SER A 25 8.10 18.69 -13.26
C SER A 25 7.28 19.92 -13.68
N ALA A 26 7.72 20.65 -14.70
CA ALA A 26 6.96 21.78 -15.24
C ALA A 26 5.53 21.38 -15.67
N LYS A 27 5.38 20.17 -16.24
CA LYS A 27 4.08 19.60 -16.62
C LYS A 27 3.18 19.36 -15.41
N GLU A 28 3.76 18.95 -14.30
CA GLU A 28 3.02 18.73 -13.06
C GLU A 28 2.51 20.05 -12.46
N LEU A 29 3.38 21.07 -12.43
CA LEU A 29 3.01 22.42 -11.97
C LEU A 29 1.94 23.06 -12.87
N ASP A 30 2.06 22.86 -14.18
CA ASP A 30 1.08 23.33 -15.16
C ASP A 30 -0.29 22.68 -14.94
N TRP A 31 -0.31 21.35 -14.76
CA TRP A 31 -1.53 20.61 -14.42
C TRP A 31 -2.14 21.08 -13.09
N GLU A 32 -1.32 21.26 -12.06
CA GLU A 32 -1.78 21.72 -10.76
C GLU A 32 -2.47 23.08 -10.87
N ARG A 33 -1.82 24.03 -11.54
CA ARG A 33 -2.34 25.39 -11.69
C ARG A 33 -3.59 25.45 -12.57
N ASN A 34 -3.54 24.82 -13.74
CA ASN A 34 -4.50 25.08 -14.80
C ASN A 34 -5.68 24.10 -14.79
N ILE A 35 -5.53 22.94 -14.15
CA ILE A 35 -6.55 21.88 -14.16
C ILE A 35 -7.04 21.57 -12.75
N LEU A 36 -6.12 21.33 -11.81
CA LEU A 36 -6.48 20.90 -10.47
C LEU A 36 -7.11 22.03 -9.64
N GLN A 37 -6.46 23.19 -9.54
CA GLN A 37 -6.96 24.29 -8.72
C GLN A 37 -8.35 24.80 -9.15
N PRO A 38 -8.64 25.01 -10.45
CA PRO A 38 -9.98 25.38 -10.90
C PRO A 38 -11.04 24.31 -10.57
N THR A 39 -10.65 23.03 -10.64
CA THR A 39 -11.54 21.92 -10.31
C THR A 39 -11.90 21.92 -8.82
N LEU A 40 -10.90 22.06 -7.95
CA LEU A 40 -11.09 22.11 -6.49
C LEU A 40 -11.91 23.33 -6.06
N ALA A 41 -11.73 24.46 -6.73
CA ALA A 41 -12.53 25.67 -6.48
C ALA A 41 -14.01 25.47 -6.81
N LYS A 42 -14.32 24.70 -7.86
CA LYS A 42 -15.71 24.40 -8.26
C LYS A 42 -16.31 23.30 -7.38
N SER A 43 -15.52 22.28 -7.04
CA SER A 43 -15.97 21.13 -6.28
C SER A 43 -14.82 20.60 -5.41
N PRO A 44 -14.85 20.82 -4.09
CA PRO A 44 -13.79 20.36 -3.20
C PRO A 44 -13.83 18.84 -3.06
N GLU A 45 -12.69 18.27 -2.70
CA GLU A 45 -12.59 16.85 -2.36
C GLU A 45 -13.38 16.52 -1.08
N ARG A 46 -13.77 15.25 -0.95
CA ARG A 46 -14.57 14.73 0.17
C ARG A 46 -13.93 14.91 1.55
N THR A 47 -12.61 15.01 1.60
CA THR A 47 -11.82 15.15 2.82
C THR A 47 -10.57 15.95 2.51
N HIS A 48 -10.06 16.68 3.51
CA HIS A 48 -8.82 17.42 3.40
C HIS A 48 -7.58 16.52 3.41
N HIS A 49 -7.68 15.33 4.04
CA HIS A 49 -6.58 14.39 4.16
C HIS A 49 -7.03 12.98 3.80
N PHE A 50 -6.25 12.34 2.93
CA PHE A 50 -6.39 10.93 2.61
C PHE A 50 -5.29 10.19 3.34
N THR A 51 -5.65 9.12 4.03
CA THR A 51 -4.71 8.26 4.76
C THR A 51 -4.97 6.80 4.41
N ALA A 52 -3.91 6.01 4.45
CA ALA A 52 -4.01 4.56 4.47
C ALA A 52 -4.61 4.09 5.81
N THR A 53 -5.02 2.83 5.89
CA THR A 53 -5.49 2.21 7.16
C THR A 53 -4.44 2.27 8.27
N SER A 54 -3.15 2.35 7.92
CA SER A 54 -2.05 2.55 8.87
C SER A 54 -1.92 3.98 9.40
N GLY A 55 -2.75 4.92 8.94
CA GLY A 55 -2.65 6.34 9.24
C GLY A 55 -1.63 7.10 8.38
N HIS A 56 -0.91 6.42 7.48
CA HIS A 56 0.08 7.08 6.63
C HIS A 56 -0.61 8.00 5.60
N PRO A 57 -0.17 9.26 5.44
CA PRO A 57 -0.79 10.18 4.49
C PRO A 57 -0.58 9.73 3.04
N ILE A 58 -1.64 9.84 2.24
CA ILE A 58 -1.63 9.55 0.80
C ILE A 58 -1.80 10.86 0.05
N ARG A 59 -0.89 11.11 -0.89
CA ARG A 59 -0.98 12.29 -1.75
C ARG A 59 -1.86 12.04 -2.96
N ARG A 60 -2.34 13.13 -3.55
CA ARG A 60 -3.18 13.12 -4.76
C ARG A 60 -2.47 12.48 -5.96
N LEU A 61 -1.17 12.73 -6.11
CA LEU A 61 -0.38 12.30 -7.24
C LEU A 61 1.03 11.93 -6.77
N TYR A 62 1.55 10.82 -7.30
CA TYR A 62 2.94 10.40 -7.15
C TYR A 62 3.60 10.41 -8.54
N THR A 63 4.76 11.05 -8.65
CA THR A 63 5.56 11.22 -9.87
C THR A 63 7.04 10.94 -9.56
N GLN A 64 7.92 11.08 -10.55
CA GLN A 64 9.37 10.94 -10.34
C GLN A 64 9.91 11.92 -9.28
N ALA A 65 9.26 13.07 -9.08
CA ALA A 65 9.61 14.05 -8.06
C ALA A 65 9.59 13.45 -6.64
N ASP A 66 8.86 12.35 -6.47
CA ASP A 66 8.64 11.64 -5.20
C ASP A 66 9.69 10.59 -4.89
N LEU A 67 10.65 10.47 -5.79
CA LEU A 67 11.74 9.52 -5.76
C LEU A 67 13.10 10.26 -5.89
N PRO A 68 13.38 11.33 -5.10
CA PRO A 68 14.53 12.21 -5.35
C PRO A 68 15.90 11.55 -5.17
N ASN A 69 15.98 10.44 -4.42
CA ASN A 69 17.19 9.66 -4.18
C ASN A 69 17.02 8.17 -4.50
N TRP A 70 15.98 7.84 -5.26
CA TRP A 70 15.67 6.46 -5.57
C TRP A 70 16.48 6.00 -6.78
N ASP A 71 17.10 4.84 -6.65
CA ASP A 71 17.83 4.18 -7.72
C ASP A 71 17.19 2.82 -7.99
N PRO A 72 16.63 2.57 -9.19
CA PRO A 72 16.02 1.29 -9.53
C PRO A 72 16.97 0.10 -9.33
N ASP A 73 18.26 0.26 -9.63
CA ASP A 73 19.19 -0.88 -9.57
C ASP A 73 19.56 -1.20 -8.11
N ARG A 74 19.72 -0.17 -7.28
CA ARG A 74 20.03 -0.31 -5.85
C ARG A 74 18.81 -0.70 -5.00
N ASP A 75 17.71 0.02 -5.14
CA ASP A 75 16.56 -0.05 -4.21
C ASP A 75 15.51 -1.08 -4.63
N LEU A 76 15.36 -1.30 -5.94
CA LEU A 76 14.40 -2.26 -6.48
C LEU A 76 15.07 -3.58 -6.90
N GLY A 77 16.23 -3.50 -7.56
CA GLY A 77 17.06 -4.65 -7.92
C GLY A 77 16.38 -5.66 -8.85
N MET A 78 16.99 -6.85 -8.94
CA MET A 78 16.50 -7.99 -9.73
C MET A 78 15.92 -9.08 -8.81
N PRO A 79 14.89 -9.85 -9.24
CA PRO A 79 14.33 -10.92 -8.43
C PRO A 79 15.39 -11.99 -8.13
N GLY A 80 15.44 -12.48 -6.90
CA GLY A 80 16.43 -13.46 -6.44
C GLY A 80 17.79 -12.89 -6.04
N VAL A 81 17.97 -11.57 -6.03
CA VAL A 81 19.20 -10.89 -5.61
C VAL A 81 18.86 -9.83 -4.55
N PRO A 82 19.70 -9.60 -3.51
CA PRO A 82 19.50 -8.48 -2.58
C PRO A 82 19.28 -7.16 -3.34
N PRO A 83 18.38 -6.26 -2.88
CA PRO A 83 17.63 -6.29 -1.63
C PRO A 83 16.34 -7.14 -1.65
N TYR A 84 16.12 -7.96 -2.69
CA TYR A 84 14.95 -8.83 -2.85
C TYR A 84 13.60 -8.11 -2.91
N THR A 85 13.58 -6.80 -3.19
CA THR A 85 12.34 -6.01 -3.32
C THR A 85 11.39 -6.58 -4.37
N ARG A 86 11.93 -7.18 -5.46
CA ARG A 86 11.15 -7.89 -6.50
C ARG A 86 10.85 -9.36 -6.19
N GLY A 87 11.27 -9.86 -5.03
CA GLY A 87 11.08 -11.24 -4.58
C GLY A 87 12.40 -12.01 -4.39
N ILE A 88 12.34 -13.03 -3.55
CA ILE A 88 13.49 -13.85 -3.12
C ILE A 88 13.91 -14.93 -4.14
N HIS A 89 13.09 -15.20 -5.16
CA HIS A 89 13.36 -16.20 -6.18
C HIS A 89 13.39 -15.56 -7.58
N PRO A 90 14.31 -15.97 -8.47
CA PRO A 90 14.45 -15.34 -9.78
C PRO A 90 13.26 -15.59 -10.72
N THR A 91 12.58 -16.72 -10.58
CA THR A 91 11.42 -17.07 -11.42
C THR A 91 10.07 -16.88 -10.74
N MET A 92 10.07 -16.60 -9.42
CA MET A 92 8.87 -16.50 -8.58
C MET A 92 7.83 -17.57 -8.95
N TYR A 93 6.59 -17.14 -9.19
CA TYR A 93 5.46 -18.03 -9.40
C TYR A 93 5.37 -18.64 -10.82
N ARG A 94 6.33 -18.34 -11.70
CA ARG A 94 6.41 -18.98 -13.04
C ARG A 94 6.84 -20.44 -12.95
N THR A 95 7.63 -20.79 -11.94
CA THR A 95 8.08 -22.18 -11.72
C THR A 95 7.25 -22.87 -10.65
N ARG A 96 6.97 -22.19 -9.53
CA ARG A 96 6.23 -22.75 -8.40
C ARG A 96 5.32 -21.71 -7.80
N LEU A 97 4.01 -21.98 -7.77
CA LEU A 97 3.03 -21.14 -7.09
C LEU A 97 3.32 -21.07 -5.58
N TRP A 98 2.76 -20.07 -4.91
CA TRP A 98 2.78 -20.02 -3.46
C TRP A 98 2.09 -21.26 -2.88
N THR A 99 2.48 -21.66 -1.66
CA THR A 99 1.81 -22.79 -0.99
C THR A 99 0.40 -22.36 -0.60
N MET A 100 -0.62 -22.98 -1.19
CA MET A 100 -1.98 -22.86 -0.70
C MET A 100 -2.07 -23.61 0.63
N ARG A 101 -2.27 -22.88 1.74
CA ARG A 101 -2.26 -23.43 3.09
C ARG A 101 -3.41 -22.83 3.90
N GLN A 102 -4.55 -23.50 3.88
CA GLN A 102 -5.69 -23.11 4.71
C GLN A 102 -5.45 -23.51 6.15
N PHE A 103 -5.80 -22.62 7.06
CA PHE A 103 -5.87 -22.90 8.48
C PHE A 103 -7.08 -23.79 8.74
N ALA A 104 -6.86 -25.00 9.26
CA ALA A 104 -7.91 -25.96 9.51
C ALA A 104 -7.60 -26.77 10.78
N GLY A 105 -8.58 -26.85 11.67
CA GLY A 105 -8.51 -27.60 12.91
C GLY A 105 -9.80 -27.35 13.68
N PHE A 106 -10.49 -28.42 14.06
CA PHE A 106 -11.66 -28.38 14.92
C PHE A 106 -11.91 -29.79 15.47
N GLY A 107 -12.54 -29.88 16.64
CA GLY A 107 -12.89 -31.17 17.25
C GLY A 107 -11.66 -31.97 17.66
N THR A 108 -11.65 -33.26 17.34
CA THR A 108 -10.54 -34.17 17.68
C THR A 108 -9.45 -34.20 16.60
N ALA A 109 -8.38 -34.94 16.87
CA ALA A 109 -7.32 -35.17 15.89
C ALA A 109 -7.86 -35.90 14.64
N GLU A 110 -8.80 -36.82 14.81
CA GLU A 110 -9.45 -37.56 13.72
C GLU A 110 -10.28 -36.63 12.83
N ASP A 111 -11.07 -35.73 13.41
CA ASP A 111 -11.87 -34.73 12.69
C ASP A 111 -10.98 -33.82 11.85
N THR A 112 -9.90 -33.33 12.45
CA THR A 112 -8.92 -32.46 11.79
C THR A 112 -8.18 -33.20 10.66
N ASN A 113 -7.79 -34.46 10.88
CA ASN A 113 -7.18 -35.29 9.84
C ASN A 113 -8.15 -35.56 8.68
N ALA A 114 -9.42 -35.81 8.95
CA ALA A 114 -10.45 -35.95 7.91
C ALA A 114 -10.56 -34.65 7.09
N ARG A 115 -10.55 -33.49 7.75
CA ARG A 115 -10.55 -32.19 7.08
C ARG A 115 -9.29 -31.95 6.24
N PHE A 116 -8.10 -32.31 6.73
CA PHE A 116 -6.87 -32.20 5.96
C PHE A 116 -6.90 -33.03 4.68
N ARG A 117 -7.37 -34.29 4.76
CA ARG A 117 -7.53 -35.15 3.58
C ARG A 117 -8.51 -34.54 2.57
N TYR A 118 -9.64 -34.02 3.05
CA TYR A 118 -10.58 -33.29 2.19
C TYR A 118 -9.88 -32.11 1.48
N LEU A 119 -9.17 -31.25 2.22
CA LEU A 119 -8.53 -30.07 1.63
C LEU A 119 -7.43 -30.42 0.62
N LEU A 120 -6.63 -31.46 0.89
CA LEU A 120 -5.65 -31.99 -0.06
C LEU A 120 -6.33 -32.46 -1.36
N SER A 121 -7.49 -33.13 -1.26
CA SER A 121 -8.26 -33.54 -2.43
C SER A 121 -8.80 -32.36 -3.26
N GLN A 122 -8.98 -31.18 -2.63
CA GLN A 122 -9.42 -29.95 -3.28
C GLN A 122 -8.24 -29.09 -3.80
N GLY A 123 -7.02 -29.63 -3.82
CA GLY A 123 -5.85 -28.95 -4.39
C GLY A 123 -5.03 -28.13 -3.40
N GLN A 124 -5.27 -28.25 -2.09
CA GLN A 124 -4.38 -27.67 -1.09
C GLN A 124 -2.99 -28.31 -1.15
N THR A 125 -1.93 -27.51 -1.02
CA THR A 125 -0.53 -27.97 -1.17
C THR A 125 0.28 -27.89 0.12
N GLY A 126 -0.33 -27.50 1.24
CA GLY A 126 0.31 -27.51 2.56
C GLY A 126 -0.71 -27.50 3.69
N LEU A 127 -0.42 -28.14 4.82
CA LEU A 127 -1.34 -28.27 5.96
C LEU A 127 -1.04 -27.23 7.04
N SER A 128 -2.07 -26.68 7.69
CA SER A 128 -1.89 -25.81 8.86
C SER A 128 -2.96 -26.13 9.89
N ALA A 129 -2.53 -26.48 11.10
CA ALA A 129 -3.40 -26.79 12.22
C ALA A 129 -3.72 -25.53 13.04
N ALA A 130 -4.92 -25.51 13.61
CA ALA A 130 -5.41 -24.51 14.56
C ALA A 130 -5.34 -25.02 15.99
#